data_AF-A0A3S0EMQ7-F1
#
_entry.id   AF-A0A3S0EMQ7-F1
#
_cell.length_a   1.000
_cell.length_b   1.000
_cell.length_c   1.000
_cell.angle_alpha   90.00
_cell.angle_beta   90.00
_cell.angle_gamma   90.00
#
_symmetry.space_group_name_H-M   'P 1'
#
loop_
_entity.id
_entity.type
_entity.pdbx_description
1 polymer ?
#
loop_
_entity_poly.entity_id
_entity_poly.type
_entity_poly.pdbx_seq_one_letter_code
_entity_poly.pdbx_strand_id
1 'polypeptide(L)'
;MHDFLEKLRTLRWDDHRYYHQCRINQTLHLISAFSFLCAYGLLFVDPAMAGLVGWLVGMVSRQSGHIFFEPREFDRVNNTSYDYKESIKVGYNMRRKGVLIGIWLSIPALLYVQPTLFGLFDAQAGFLHKLGLVWLGLGIGGLLFRTVHLFFQRSPAWGLAWMCKILT
;
A
#
# COMPACT_ATOMS: atom_id res chain seq x y z
N MET A 1 5.02 25.36 1.37
CA MET A 1 4.60 24.80 0.06
C MET A 1 5.78 24.29 -0.76
N HIS A 2 6.85 25.07 -0.96
CA HIS A 2 8.04 24.64 -1.71
C HIS A 2 8.64 23.31 -1.20
N ASP A 3 8.94 23.22 0.11
CA ASP A 3 9.54 22.02 0.71
C ASP A 3 8.69 20.74 0.50
N PHE A 4 7.37 20.84 0.68
CA PHE A 4 6.44 19.73 0.42
C PHE A 4 6.51 19.23 -1.04
N LEU A 5 6.46 20.15 -2.01
CA LEU A 5 6.50 19.80 -3.44
C LEU A 5 7.84 19.16 -3.83
N GLU A 6 8.93 19.66 -3.25
CA GLU A 6 10.25 19.09 -3.43
C GLU A 6 10.31 17.65 -2.90
N LYS A 7 9.83 17.40 -1.66
CA LYS A 7 9.78 16.04 -1.10
C LYS A 7 8.90 15.11 -1.93
N LEU A 8 7.76 15.60 -2.40
CA LEU A 8 6.87 14.83 -3.27
C LEU A 8 7.56 14.44 -4.58
N ARG A 9 8.29 15.38 -5.20
CA ARG A 9 9.10 15.13 -6.40
C ARG A 9 10.19 14.09 -6.14
N THR A 10 10.95 14.24 -5.05
CA THR A 10 11.98 13.26 -4.65
C THR A 10 11.37 11.87 -4.45
N LEU A 11 10.28 11.78 -3.69
CA LEU A 11 9.60 10.50 -3.42
C LEU A 11 9.11 9.80 -4.69
N ARG A 12 8.60 10.55 -5.67
CA ARG A 12 8.17 10.01 -6.97
C ARG A 12 9.35 9.60 -7.82
N TRP A 13 10.37 10.45 -7.90
CA TRP A 13 11.58 10.17 -8.67
C TRP A 13 12.30 8.93 -8.15
N ASP A 14 12.49 8.82 -6.83
CA ASP A 14 13.13 7.67 -6.19
C ASP A 14 12.35 6.37 -6.43
N ASP A 15 11.01 6.42 -6.47
CA ASP A 15 10.19 5.23 -6.78
C ASP A 15 10.49 4.69 -8.18
N HIS A 16 10.49 5.58 -9.18
CA HIS A 16 10.71 5.21 -10.58
C HIS A 16 12.18 4.85 -10.86
N ARG A 17 13.11 5.54 -10.20
CA ARG A 17 14.54 5.34 -10.41
C ARG A 17 15.02 4.01 -9.82
N TYR A 18 14.60 3.70 -8.60
CA TYR A 18 15.14 2.57 -7.83
C TYR A 18 14.30 1.30 -7.88
N TYR A 19 13.04 1.40 -8.33
CA TYR A 19 12.10 0.29 -8.42
C TYR A 19 11.43 0.26 -9.79
N HIS A 20 10.79 -0.86 -10.14
CA HIS A 20 10.10 -1.06 -11.42
C HIS A 20 11.04 -1.20 -12.62
N GLN A 21 12.23 -1.79 -12.42
CA GLN A 21 13.18 -2.04 -13.51
C GLN A 21 12.73 -3.20 -14.44
N CYS A 22 11.82 -4.06 -13.95
CA CYS A 22 11.28 -5.18 -14.72
C CYS A 22 9.96 -4.83 -15.41
N ARG A 23 9.82 -5.18 -16.71
CA ARG A 23 8.58 -4.94 -17.48
C ARG A 23 7.37 -5.65 -16.89
N ILE A 24 7.52 -6.88 -16.39
CA ILE A 24 6.42 -7.59 -15.73
C ILE A 24 5.99 -6.83 -14.47
N ASN A 25 6.94 -6.35 -13.68
CA ASN A 25 6.63 -5.51 -12.52
C ASN A 25 5.86 -4.24 -12.94
N GLN A 26 6.32 -3.54 -13.98
CA GLN A 26 5.63 -2.36 -14.52
C GLN A 26 4.19 -2.68 -14.96
N THR A 27 3.96 -3.78 -15.67
CA THR A 27 2.61 -4.21 -16.10
C THR A 27 1.71 -4.51 -14.89
N LEU A 28 2.22 -5.20 -13.88
CA LEU A 28 1.46 -5.48 -12.66
C LEU A 28 1.12 -4.20 -11.88
N HIS A 29 2.02 -3.22 -11.89
CA HIS A 29 1.75 -1.89 -11.35
C HIS A 29 0.68 -1.14 -12.14
N LEU A 30 0.65 -1.27 -13.47
CA LEU A 30 -0.39 -0.67 -14.30
C LEU A 30 -1.76 -1.28 -14.01
N ILE A 31 -1.86 -2.62 -13.92
CA ILE A 31 -3.11 -3.31 -13.53
C ILE A 31 -3.56 -2.85 -12.15
N SER A 32 -2.62 -2.79 -11.20
CA SER A 32 -2.87 -2.28 -9.86
C SER A 32 -3.43 -0.85 -9.88
N ALA A 33 -2.83 0.05 -10.66
CA ALA A 33 -3.27 1.44 -10.77
C ALA A 33 -4.72 1.55 -11.27
N PHE A 34 -5.09 0.81 -12.32
CA PHE A 34 -6.48 0.79 -12.81
C PHE A 34 -7.45 0.26 -11.75
N SER A 35 -7.07 -0.80 -11.03
CA SER A 35 -7.93 -1.34 -9.97
C SER A 35 -8.13 -0.36 -8.81
N PHE A 36 -7.12 0.46 -8.47
CA PHE A 36 -7.29 1.53 -7.47
C PHE A 36 -8.20 2.65 -7.97
N LEU A 37 -8.16 3.01 -9.26
CA LEU A 37 -9.13 3.96 -9.84
C LEU A 37 -10.56 3.42 -9.73
N CYS A 38 -10.78 2.14 -10.04
CA CYS A 38 -12.07 1.49 -9.84
C CYS A 38 -12.47 1.50 -8.35
N ALA A 39 -11.55 1.18 -7.44
CA ALA A 39 -11.81 1.23 -6.00
C ALA A 39 -12.20 2.64 -5.53
N TYR A 40 -11.57 3.70 -6.05
CA TYR A 40 -11.94 5.08 -5.75
C TYR A 40 -13.37 5.40 -6.22
N GLY A 41 -13.77 4.93 -7.39
CA GLY A 41 -15.17 5.04 -7.84
C GLY A 41 -16.14 4.29 -6.92
N LEU A 42 -15.75 3.09 -6.49
CA LEU A 42 -16.56 2.25 -5.61
C LEU A 42 -16.77 2.85 -4.21
N LEU A 43 -15.86 3.71 -3.71
CA LEU A 43 -16.02 4.36 -2.41
C LEU A 43 -17.36 5.13 -2.28
N PHE A 44 -17.91 5.62 -3.40
CA PHE A 44 -19.15 6.39 -3.40
C PHE A 44 -20.42 5.54 -3.40
N VAL A 45 -20.32 4.24 -3.72
CA VAL A 45 -21.49 3.37 -3.93
C VAL A 45 -21.44 2.09 -3.08
N ASP A 46 -20.27 1.49 -2.95
CA ASP A 46 -20.04 0.28 -2.16
C ASP A 46 -18.60 0.28 -1.59
N PRO A 47 -18.41 0.86 -0.39
CA PRO A 47 -17.11 0.90 0.27
C PRO A 47 -16.53 -0.49 0.57
N ALA A 48 -17.37 -1.51 0.78
CA ALA A 48 -16.90 -2.86 1.02
C ALA A 48 -16.24 -3.43 -0.25
N MET A 49 -16.90 -3.25 -1.40
CA MET A 49 -16.33 -3.63 -2.69
C MET A 49 -15.07 -2.83 -3.03
N ALA A 50 -15.00 -1.55 -2.66
CA ALA A 50 -13.77 -0.75 -2.80
C ALA A 50 -12.59 -1.40 -2.06
N GLY A 51 -12.82 -1.84 -0.81
CA GLY A 51 -11.82 -2.56 -0.03
C GLY A 51 -11.41 -3.89 -0.66
N LEU A 52 -12.37 -4.69 -1.14
CA LEU A 52 -12.10 -5.97 -1.80
C LEU A 52 -11.27 -5.79 -3.08
N VAL A 53 -11.66 -4.89 -3.98
CA VAL A 53 -10.94 -4.63 -5.24
C VAL A 53 -9.54 -4.09 -4.96
N GLY A 54 -9.44 -3.12 -4.03
CA GLY A 54 -8.17 -2.51 -3.67
C GLY A 54 -7.16 -3.53 -3.14
N TRP A 55 -7.60 -4.51 -2.36
CA TRP A 55 -6.70 -5.52 -1.80
C TRP A 55 -6.50 -6.74 -2.70
N LEU A 56 -7.56 -7.34 -3.24
CA LEU A 56 -7.48 -8.58 -4.01
C LEU A 56 -6.89 -8.39 -5.40
N VAL A 57 -7.16 -7.25 -6.05
CA VAL A 57 -6.62 -6.96 -7.39
C VAL A 57 -5.46 -6.00 -7.28
N GLY A 58 -5.67 -4.86 -6.63
CA GLY A 58 -4.68 -3.78 -6.53
C GLY A 58 -3.43 -4.22 -5.79
N MET A 59 -3.58 -4.59 -4.52
CA MET A 59 -2.43 -4.95 -3.69
C MET A 59 -1.80 -6.27 -4.11
N VAL A 60 -2.57 -7.31 -4.47
CA VAL A 60 -1.98 -8.57 -4.96
C VAL A 60 -1.12 -8.34 -6.20
N SER A 61 -1.62 -7.61 -7.21
CA SER A 61 -0.83 -7.31 -8.43
C SER A 61 0.44 -6.52 -8.07
N ARG A 62 0.29 -5.45 -7.27
CA ARG A 62 1.40 -4.59 -6.85
C ARG A 62 2.46 -5.34 -6.05
N GLN A 63 2.05 -6.13 -5.07
CA GLN A 63 2.98 -6.88 -4.24
C GLN A 63 3.62 -8.02 -5.03
N SER A 64 2.91 -8.66 -5.96
CA SER A 64 3.50 -9.66 -6.84
C SER A 64 4.64 -9.07 -7.67
N GLY A 65 4.43 -7.87 -8.23
CA GLY A 65 5.45 -7.11 -8.92
C GLY A 65 6.69 -6.85 -8.05
N HIS A 66 6.48 -6.33 -6.84
CA HIS A 66 7.58 -6.04 -5.90
C HIS A 66 8.28 -7.28 -5.31
N ILE A 67 7.57 -8.39 -5.13
CA ILE A 67 8.09 -9.56 -4.40
C ILE A 67 8.80 -10.50 -5.35
N PHE A 68 8.18 -10.80 -6.49
CA PHE A 68 8.63 -11.84 -7.43
C PHE A 68 9.42 -11.28 -8.61
N PHE A 69 9.13 -10.06 -9.05
CA PHE A 69 9.66 -9.52 -10.30
C PHE A 69 10.59 -8.32 -10.13
N GLU A 70 10.75 -7.80 -8.90
CA GLU A 70 11.71 -6.73 -8.63
C GLU A 70 13.10 -7.32 -8.32
N PRO A 71 14.15 -6.93 -9.06
CA PRO A 71 15.51 -7.41 -8.79
C PRO A 71 15.99 -7.01 -7.40
N ARG A 72 16.54 -7.97 -6.64
CA ARG A 72 17.13 -7.75 -5.31
C ARG A 72 18.65 -7.78 -5.31
N GLU A 73 19.24 -7.87 -6.49
CA GLU A 73 20.68 -7.86 -6.68
C GLU A 73 21.23 -6.42 -6.67
N PHE A 74 22.52 -6.29 -6.91
CA PHE A 74 23.16 -5.00 -7.08
C PHE A 74 22.55 -4.25 -8.28
N ASP A 75 22.08 -3.03 -8.04
CA ASP A 75 21.48 -2.17 -9.04
C ASP A 75 22.57 -1.50 -9.87
N ARG A 76 22.90 -2.09 -11.02
CA ARG A 76 23.95 -1.58 -11.90
C ARG A 76 23.61 -0.24 -12.54
N VAL A 77 22.33 0.07 -12.73
CA VAL A 77 21.88 1.35 -13.32
C VAL A 77 22.12 2.50 -12.35
N ASN A 78 21.87 2.26 -11.06
CA ASN A 78 22.02 3.27 -10.02
C ASN A 78 23.32 3.13 -9.20
N ASN A 79 24.15 2.14 -9.53
CA ASN A 79 25.36 1.77 -8.81
C ASN A 79 25.16 1.66 -7.30
N THR A 80 24.15 0.90 -6.87
CA THR A 80 23.78 0.82 -5.45
C THR A 80 23.31 -0.57 -5.03
N SER A 81 23.47 -0.89 -3.75
CA SER A 81 23.01 -2.16 -3.18
C SER A 81 21.50 -2.14 -2.89
N TYR A 82 20.89 -3.32 -2.90
CA TYR A 82 19.48 -3.47 -2.47
C TYR A 82 19.25 -2.99 -1.03
N ASP A 83 20.16 -3.32 -0.12
CA ASP A 83 20.07 -2.90 1.28
C ASP A 83 20.09 -1.39 1.45
N TYR A 84 20.90 -0.69 0.65
CA TYR A 84 20.89 0.77 0.62
C TYR A 84 19.55 1.31 0.11
N LYS A 85 19.01 0.77 -0.99
CA LYS A 85 17.69 1.17 -1.51
C LYS A 85 16.58 1.02 -0.47
N GLU A 86 16.63 -0.05 0.31
CA GLU A 86 15.64 -0.36 1.34
C GLU A 86 15.83 0.47 2.63
N SER A 87 17.06 0.90 2.94
CA SER A 87 17.36 1.74 4.11
C SER A 87 16.89 3.20 3.92
N ILE A 88 17.04 3.75 2.71
CA ILE A 88 16.60 5.12 2.41
C ILE A 88 15.09 5.23 2.18
N LYS A 89 14.40 4.10 1.96
CA LYS A 89 12.99 4.04 1.60
C LYS A 89 12.08 4.65 2.67
N VAL A 90 11.50 5.80 2.33
CA VAL A 90 10.61 6.57 3.22
C VAL A 90 9.32 5.82 3.50
N GLY A 91 8.74 5.15 2.52
CA GLY A 91 7.50 4.41 2.68
C GLY A 91 7.69 3.05 3.38
N TYR A 92 6.93 2.08 2.90
CA TYR A 92 7.04 0.69 3.33
C TYR A 92 8.21 0.03 2.61
N ASN A 93 9.29 -0.24 3.35
CA ASN A 93 10.33 -1.18 2.94
C ASN A 93 9.79 -2.62 3.01
N MET A 94 10.51 -3.58 2.47
CA MET A 94 10.08 -4.97 2.31
C MET A 94 9.68 -5.59 3.65
N ARG A 95 10.43 -5.29 4.73
CA ARG A 95 10.09 -5.73 6.09
C ARG A 95 8.73 -5.17 6.53
N ARG A 96 8.52 -3.85 6.41
CA ARG A 96 7.23 -3.22 6.77
C ARG A 96 6.08 -3.71 5.88
N LYS A 97 6.35 -3.97 4.59
CA LYS A 97 5.37 -4.58 3.66
C LYS A 97 4.98 -5.98 4.13
N GLY A 98 5.94 -6.81 4.51
CA GLY A 98 5.70 -8.15 5.03
C GLY A 98 4.78 -8.14 6.26
N VAL A 99 4.99 -7.19 7.19
CA VAL A 99 4.08 -7.01 8.34
C VAL A 99 2.67 -6.66 7.89
N LEU A 100 2.51 -5.69 6.97
CA LEU A 100 1.20 -5.30 6.45
C LEU A 100 0.48 -6.46 5.74
N ILE A 101 1.21 -7.24 4.94
CA ILE A 101 0.69 -8.42 4.24
C ILE A 101 0.28 -9.49 5.25
N GLY A 102 1.07 -9.72 6.30
CA GLY A 102 0.72 -10.65 7.37
C GLY A 102 -0.57 -10.25 8.09
N ILE A 103 -0.73 -8.97 8.43
CA ILE A 103 -1.96 -8.44 9.01
C ILE A 103 -3.13 -8.63 8.04
N TRP A 104 -2.97 -8.24 6.78
CA TRP A 104 -3.99 -8.38 5.74
C TRP A 104 -4.47 -9.83 5.59
N LEU A 105 -3.55 -10.80 5.51
CA LEU A 105 -3.86 -12.24 5.42
C LEU A 105 -4.52 -12.80 6.67
N SER A 106 -4.30 -12.20 7.85
CA SER A 106 -4.88 -12.67 9.11
C SER A 106 -6.36 -12.27 9.27
N ILE A 107 -6.80 -11.20 8.61
CA ILE A 107 -8.15 -10.64 8.77
C ILE A 107 -9.28 -11.61 8.35
N PRO A 108 -9.20 -12.31 7.19
CA PRO A 108 -10.22 -13.32 6.85
C PRO A 108 -10.39 -14.39 7.93
N ALA A 109 -9.27 -14.89 8.49
CA ALA A 109 -9.30 -15.88 9.56
C ALA A 109 -9.92 -15.29 10.84
N LEU A 110 -9.56 -14.05 11.20
CA LEU A 110 -10.15 -13.35 12.34
C LEU A 110 -11.67 -13.20 12.18
N LEU A 111 -12.16 -12.79 11.02
CA LEU A 111 -13.60 -12.64 10.76
C LEU A 111 -14.32 -13.99 10.69
N TYR A 112 -13.62 -15.07 10.33
CA TYR A 112 -14.19 -16.41 10.36
C TYR A 112 -14.43 -16.89 11.79
N VAL A 113 -13.46 -16.68 12.70
CA VAL A 113 -13.56 -17.08 14.11
C VAL A 113 -14.34 -16.10 14.98
N GLN A 114 -14.38 -14.81 14.59
CA GLN A 114 -15.09 -13.74 15.30
C GLN A 114 -15.96 -12.93 14.32
N PRO A 115 -17.13 -13.44 13.91
CA PRO A 115 -17.93 -12.88 12.81
C PRO A 115 -18.50 -11.49 13.06
N THR A 116 -18.70 -11.09 14.31
CA THR A 116 -19.17 -9.75 14.69
C THR A 116 -18.02 -8.76 14.88
N LEU A 117 -16.76 -9.22 14.81
CA LEU A 117 -15.55 -8.45 15.10
C LEU A 117 -15.70 -7.59 16.38
N PHE A 118 -15.92 -8.26 17.51
CA PHE A 118 -16.12 -7.61 18.81
C PHE A 118 -17.34 -6.65 18.85
N GLY A 119 -18.40 -6.98 18.10
CA GLY A 119 -19.62 -6.18 18.04
C GLY A 119 -19.60 -5.03 17.04
N LEU A 120 -18.53 -4.90 16.23
CA LEU A 120 -18.47 -3.90 15.15
C LEU A 120 -19.49 -4.17 14.04
N PHE A 121 -19.83 -5.45 13.80
CA PHE A 121 -20.77 -5.85 12.76
C PHE A 121 -21.92 -6.68 13.32
N ASP A 122 -23.07 -6.59 12.65
CA ASP A 122 -24.18 -7.53 12.81
C ASP A 122 -23.73 -8.94 12.41
N ALA A 123 -24.19 -9.95 13.16
CA ALA A 123 -23.97 -11.35 12.85
C ALA A 123 -24.53 -11.74 11.46
N GLN A 124 -25.61 -11.11 11.02
CA GLN A 124 -26.25 -11.37 9.72
C GLN A 124 -25.53 -10.70 8.54
N ALA A 125 -24.64 -9.74 8.78
CA ALA A 125 -23.91 -9.09 7.71
C ALA A 125 -23.02 -10.11 6.96
N GLY A 126 -23.08 -10.05 5.63
CA GLY A 126 -22.34 -10.98 4.76
C GLY A 126 -20.84 -10.92 4.99
N PHE A 127 -20.17 -12.08 4.92
CA PHE A 127 -18.74 -12.21 5.20
C PHE A 127 -17.89 -11.28 4.32
N LEU A 128 -18.11 -11.28 2.99
CA LEU A 128 -17.36 -10.46 2.05
C LEU A 128 -17.56 -8.96 2.29
N HIS A 129 -18.77 -8.55 2.67
CA HIS A 129 -19.06 -7.16 3.00
C HIS A 129 -18.24 -6.70 4.21
N LYS A 130 -18.26 -7.48 5.30
CA LYS A 130 -17.45 -7.22 6.50
C LYS A 130 -15.96 -7.21 6.17
N LEU A 131 -15.48 -8.21 5.43
CA LEU A 131 -14.09 -8.32 5.02
C LEU A 131 -13.65 -7.10 4.22
N GLY A 132 -14.45 -6.67 3.24
CA GLY A 132 -14.21 -5.48 2.44
C GLY A 132 -14.08 -4.22 3.28
N LEU A 133 -14.98 -4.00 4.24
CA LEU A 133 -14.92 -2.85 5.14
C LEU A 133 -13.69 -2.87 6.06
N VAL A 134 -13.36 -4.03 6.64
CA VAL A 134 -12.17 -4.16 7.50
C VAL A 134 -10.89 -3.93 6.71
N TRP A 135 -10.82 -4.46 5.49
CA TRP A 135 -9.69 -4.22 4.59
C TRP A 135 -9.61 -2.78 4.10
N LEU A 136 -10.73 -2.12 3.82
CA LEU A 136 -10.75 -0.67 3.55
C LEU A 136 -10.20 0.10 4.76
N GLY A 137 -10.68 -0.23 5.96
CA GLY A 137 -10.18 0.32 7.22
C GLY A 137 -8.68 0.08 7.42
N LEU A 138 -8.17 -1.10 7.09
CA LEU A 138 -6.73 -1.40 7.12
C LEU A 138 -5.94 -0.49 6.16
N GLY A 139 -6.45 -0.25 4.95
CA GLY A 139 -5.83 0.65 3.98
C GLY A 139 -5.73 2.08 4.48
N ILE A 140 -6.85 2.62 4.99
CA ILE A 140 -6.92 3.97 5.57
C ILE A 140 -6.02 4.06 6.80
N GLY A 141 -6.12 3.10 7.73
CA GLY A 141 -5.34 3.06 8.94
C GLY A 141 -3.84 2.96 8.66
N GLY A 142 -3.42 2.12 7.71
CA GLY A 142 -2.02 2.01 7.28
C GLY A 142 -1.47 3.31 6.70
N LEU A 143 -2.26 4.00 5.87
CA LEU A 143 -1.90 5.31 5.30
C LEU A 143 -1.74 6.36 6.41
N LEU A 144 -2.74 6.50 7.29
CA LEU A 144 -2.71 7.50 8.37
C LEU A 144 -1.60 7.21 9.37
N PHE A 145 -1.47 5.96 9.80
CA PHE A 145 -0.42 5.53 10.71
C PHE A 145 0.97 5.85 10.15
N ARG A 146 1.25 5.47 8.89
CA ARG A 146 2.57 5.72 8.32
C ARG A 146 2.83 7.21 8.11
N THR A 147 1.80 7.99 7.76
CA THR A 147 1.90 9.45 7.64
C THR A 147 2.31 10.09 8.97
N VAL A 148 1.58 9.80 10.04
CA VAL A 148 1.88 10.31 11.39
C VAL A 148 3.25 9.82 11.87
N HIS A 149 3.57 8.55 11.64
CA HIS A 149 4.87 7.99 11.97
C HIS A 149 6.01 8.73 11.27
N LEU A 150 5.83 9.15 10.01
CA LEU A 150 6.81 9.95 9.28
C LEU A 150 6.97 11.38 9.80
N PHE A 151 5.94 11.93 10.47
CA PHE A 151 6.06 13.23 11.13
C PHE A 151 7.14 13.20 12.20
N PHE A 152 7.18 12.11 12.98
CA PHE A 152 8.16 11.92 14.05
C PHE A 152 9.51 11.40 13.55
N GLN A 153 9.53 10.55 12.51
CA GLN A 153 10.79 10.02 11.98
C GLN A 153 11.57 11.02 11.12
N ARG A 154 10.88 11.95 10.46
CA ARG A 154 11.50 12.90 9.52
C ARG A 154 10.97 14.31 9.68
N SER A 155 9.73 14.56 9.26
CA SER A 155 9.04 15.84 9.43
C SER A 155 7.58 15.75 8.95
N PRO A 156 6.70 16.69 9.34
CA PRO A 156 5.35 16.80 8.80
C PRO A 156 5.31 16.88 7.26
N ALA A 157 6.23 17.62 6.65
CA ALA A 157 6.33 17.73 5.19
C ALA A 157 6.60 16.38 4.52
N TRP A 158 7.49 15.55 5.08
CA TRP A 158 7.76 14.20 4.57
C TRP A 158 6.55 13.27 4.67
N GLY A 159 5.83 13.30 5.80
CA GLY A 159 4.64 12.47 5.96
C GLY A 159 3.53 12.87 5.00
N LEU A 160 3.23 14.16 4.87
CA LEU A 160 2.21 14.66 3.95
C LEU A 160 2.57 14.40 2.49
N ALA A 161 3.84 14.60 2.10
CA ALA A 161 4.31 14.30 0.75
C ALA A 161 4.20 12.79 0.44
N TRP A 162 4.49 11.93 1.41
CA TRP A 162 4.29 10.49 1.25
C TRP A 162 2.81 10.12 1.11
N MET A 163 1.94 10.66 1.96
CA MET A 163 0.49 10.44 1.85
C MET A 163 -0.04 10.87 0.49
N CYS A 164 0.33 12.06 0.03
CA CYS A 164 -0.05 12.59 -1.28
C CYS A 164 0.42 11.65 -2.40
N LYS A 165 1.68 11.23 -2.41
CA LYS A 165 2.19 10.25 -3.38
C LYS A 165 1.39 8.94 -3.41
N ILE A 166 0.90 8.46 -2.27
CA ILE A 166 0.13 7.20 -2.25
C ILE A 166 -1.27 7.41 -2.82
N LEU A 167 -1.88 8.55 -2.56
CA LEU A 167 -3.21 8.89 -3.06
C LEU A 167 -3.23 9.28 -4.55
N THR A 168 -2.10 9.78 -5.08
CA THR A 168 -1.94 10.30 -6.45
C THR A 168 -0.72 9.73 -7.17
#